data_AF-A0A7S2L2E0-F1
#
_entry.id   AF-A0A7S2L2E0-F1
#
_cell.length_a   1.000
_cell.length_b   1.000
_cell.length_c   1.000
_cell.angle_alpha   90.00
_cell.angle_beta   90.00
_cell.angle_gamma   90.00
#
_symmetry.space_group_name_H-M   'P 1'
#
loop_
_entity.id
_entity.type
_entity.pdbx_description
1 polymer ?
#
loop_
_entity_poly.entity_id
_entity_poly.type
_entity_poly.pdbx_seq_one_letter_code
_entity_poly.pdbx_strand_id
1 'polypeptide(L)'
;MQENNSLKMELDMKDQRKLPDCSMATDDDGDVDGDGDEYVVTNSTKAGSIQSVTGASVTAGDDPTLNGEDVPTLHAHSDPTDDVLDDVNVVTPAAASLDNDRVKLCEEGCSLSMPVDEYDGHNDSDRDSNSELQPLHRHPSIVTLTPQNDLTKRVLSEDTFSFLIYSHVRSRAFFLATFVFTFQMAIYSVLLFDITTPSSKNPLKLPVGVETPVRIASALAIVVAIITQDDARKMVNLLRDGFDQDLVNAFQGTTKTKWILSIVLRGSEGLMGLFLTVLLIMQSTTVLDLLLNFLAMEFVSLLDDVVFVLTKEGFLGGSLQNEAKKLSNTFYHARHLSTDSGAASFVTKTYFIFLFTIMFAAWGIIFNNQVSGKYLCNQIFAEFGDEIMPMLGTFTGLFYLHTPSFAGRLSYIDDPSLEGSILEGSMLAYCKEETRWTLSLLKDYNPCNWLAASSESASFDVLTTTSSPWVFKAPSNLEVPLMHHFLACYECRHVDKFCGEYGLCVPAGKYDRCICKEGRYGLSCEYSEPCQVVEAEGFASVASKYYRLEGAYTYYRPVYTSLDGNEPLSEGTDFILFTGERWIMSYKHLLP
;
A
#
# COMPACT_ATOMS: atom_id res chain seq x y z
N MET A 1 -3.98 -21.82 18.12
CA MET A 1 -4.41 -20.66 18.95
C MET A 1 -3.16 -20.06 19.57
N GLN A 2 -2.58 -19.07 18.90
CA GLN A 2 -1.47 -18.27 19.41
C GLN A 2 -1.66 -16.89 18.78
N GLU A 3 -2.18 -15.95 19.57
CA GLU A 3 -2.44 -14.57 19.17
C GLU A 3 -1.11 -13.82 19.04
N ASN A 4 -0.82 -13.34 17.83
CA ASN A 4 0.20 -12.32 17.60
C ASN A 4 -0.44 -10.94 17.84
N ASN A 5 -0.15 -10.37 19.00
CA ASN A 5 -0.40 -8.95 19.27
C ASN A 5 0.61 -8.11 18.48
N SER A 6 0.15 -7.52 17.39
CA SER A 6 0.84 -6.43 16.69
C SER A 6 0.76 -5.18 17.56
N LEU A 7 1.82 -4.93 18.32
CA LEU A 7 1.99 -3.72 19.11
C LEU A 7 2.34 -2.57 18.15
N LYS A 8 1.38 -1.65 18.00
CA LYS A 8 1.58 -0.34 17.38
C LYS A 8 2.52 0.47 18.29
N MET A 9 3.80 0.46 17.95
CA MET A 9 4.84 1.19 18.67
C MET A 9 4.80 2.66 18.24
N GLU A 10 3.94 3.43 18.90
CA GLU A 10 3.97 4.89 18.87
C GLU A 10 5.11 5.33 19.81
N LEU A 11 6.31 5.47 19.25
CA LEU A 11 7.51 5.95 19.95
C LEU A 11 7.32 7.42 20.30
N ASP A 12 7.05 7.70 21.58
CA ASP A 12 7.08 9.03 22.17
C ASP A 12 8.54 9.49 22.28
N MET A 13 9.09 9.98 21.17
CA MET A 13 10.48 10.37 20.99
C MET A 13 10.69 11.85 21.33
N LYS A 14 10.12 12.30 22.46
CA LYS A 14 9.98 13.71 22.83
C LYS A 14 11.13 14.35 23.63
N ASP A 15 12.11 13.60 24.12
CA ASP A 15 12.95 14.11 25.22
C ASP A 15 14.42 14.43 24.93
N GLN A 16 14.96 14.12 23.74
CA GLN A 16 16.33 14.54 23.37
C GLN A 16 16.40 15.57 22.22
N ARG A 17 15.25 16.03 21.72
CA ARG A 17 15.16 16.93 20.54
C ARG A 17 14.61 18.33 20.85
N LYS A 18 14.35 18.62 22.12
CA LYS A 18 13.90 19.95 22.55
C LYS A 18 15.12 20.82 22.81
N LEU A 19 15.26 21.92 22.06
CA LEU A 19 15.90 23.09 22.65
C LEU A 19 15.10 23.46 23.92
N PRO A 20 15.76 24.04 24.94
CA PRO A 20 15.02 24.66 26.03
C PRO A 20 14.00 25.62 25.42
N ASP A 21 12.72 25.42 25.74
CA ASP A 21 11.68 26.38 25.40
C ASP A 21 12.16 27.74 25.93
N CYS A 22 12.19 28.74 25.06
CA CYS A 22 12.48 30.12 25.45
C CYS A 22 11.28 30.68 26.23
N SER A 23 10.95 30.07 27.37
CA SER A 23 10.16 30.72 28.39
C SER A 23 11.03 31.86 28.89
N MET A 24 10.67 33.10 28.53
CA MET A 24 11.20 34.29 29.18
C MET A 24 11.10 34.05 30.69
N ALA A 25 12.25 33.93 31.37
CA ALA A 25 12.31 34.25 32.77
C ALA A 25 11.91 35.73 32.84
N THR A 26 10.64 35.96 33.18
CA THR A 26 10.26 37.28 33.67
C THR A 26 10.93 37.36 35.03
N ASP A 27 11.99 38.15 35.11
CA ASP A 27 12.62 38.50 36.38
C ASP A 27 11.58 39.25 37.21
N ASP A 28 10.83 38.49 38.01
CA ASP A 28 9.93 38.98 39.05
C ASP A 28 10.79 39.25 40.29
N ASP A 29 11.51 40.37 40.27
CA ASP A 29 12.22 40.92 41.42
C ASP A 29 12.01 42.43 41.47
N GLY A 30 11.16 42.88 42.40
CA GLY A 30 11.07 44.30 42.72
C GLY A 30 9.82 44.73 43.50
N ASP A 31 9.56 44.14 44.67
CA ASP A 31 8.79 44.82 45.72
C ASP A 31 9.46 46.14 46.07
N VAL A 32 8.91 47.25 45.56
CA VAL A 32 9.23 48.62 46.00
C VAL A 32 7.97 49.22 46.59
N ASP A 33 7.92 49.24 47.92
CA ASP A 33 7.04 50.12 48.69
C ASP A 33 7.36 51.58 48.32
N GLY A 34 6.39 52.26 47.73
CA GLY A 34 6.51 53.67 47.34
C GLY A 34 5.14 54.33 47.22
N ASP A 35 4.65 54.88 48.33
CA ASP A 35 3.61 55.91 48.37
C ASP A 35 4.02 57.11 47.51
N GLY A 36 3.09 57.63 46.69
CA GLY A 36 3.21 59.00 46.17
C GLY A 36 2.63 59.26 44.78
N ASP A 37 1.47 59.93 44.80
CA ASP A 37 1.04 60.99 43.87
C ASP A 37 0.55 60.64 42.44
N GLU A 38 -0.78 60.48 42.40
CA GLU A 38 -1.73 61.10 41.47
C GLU A 38 -1.16 62.05 40.40
N TYR A 39 -1.09 61.59 39.15
CA TYR A 39 -1.16 62.45 37.97
C TYR A 39 -2.10 61.85 36.91
N VAL A 40 -3.21 62.56 36.71
CA VAL A 40 -4.17 62.38 35.63
C VAL A 40 -3.55 62.90 34.33
N VAL A 41 -3.34 62.04 33.33
CA VAL A 41 -3.18 62.46 31.94
C VAL A 41 -4.00 61.54 31.01
N THR A 42 -4.76 62.22 30.17
CA THR A 42 -5.83 61.80 29.29
C THR A 42 -5.41 60.91 28.11
N ASN A 43 -6.28 59.94 27.79
CA ASN A 43 -6.32 59.17 26.55
C ASN A 43 -6.25 60.05 25.29
N SER A 44 -5.34 59.69 24.37
CA SER A 44 -5.43 60.05 22.96
C SER A 44 -5.25 58.81 22.11
N THR A 45 -6.37 58.18 21.78
CA THR A 45 -6.54 57.27 20.63
C THR A 45 -6.04 57.95 19.35
N LYS A 46 -5.01 57.38 18.72
CA LYS A 46 -4.66 57.70 17.33
C LYS A 46 -4.67 56.41 16.52
N ALA A 47 -5.77 56.24 15.80
CA ALA A 47 -5.92 55.24 14.74
C ALA A 47 -4.90 55.54 13.63
N GLY A 48 -3.92 54.65 13.47
CA GLY A 48 -2.97 54.64 12.37
C GLY A 48 -3.42 53.64 11.32
N SER A 49 -4.13 54.14 10.31
CA SER A 49 -4.44 53.45 9.06
C SER A 49 -3.14 53.13 8.31
N ILE A 50 -2.77 51.85 8.17
CA ILE A 50 -1.74 51.41 7.22
C ILE A 50 -2.43 51.05 5.90
N GLN A 51 -2.09 51.85 4.89
CA GLN A 51 -2.53 51.73 3.52
C GLN A 51 -2.01 50.42 2.90
N SER A 52 -2.94 49.69 2.30
CA SER A 52 -2.68 48.67 1.29
C SER A 52 -2.08 49.36 0.05
N VAL A 53 -0.84 49.01 -0.28
CA VAL A 53 -0.23 49.38 -1.56
C VAL A 53 -0.65 48.31 -2.57
N THR A 54 -1.64 48.67 -3.39
CA THR A 54 -2.01 47.99 -4.63
C THR A 54 -0.90 48.19 -5.67
N GLY A 55 -0.14 47.14 -5.97
CA GLY A 55 0.79 47.06 -7.10
C GLY A 55 0.08 46.57 -8.36
N ALA A 56 0.27 47.30 -9.45
CA ALA A 56 -0.54 47.32 -10.64
C ALA A 56 -0.40 46.09 -11.55
N SER A 57 -1.55 45.72 -12.12
CA SER A 57 -1.76 44.96 -13.34
C SER A 57 -1.12 45.66 -14.55
N VAL A 58 -0.25 44.96 -15.28
CA VAL A 58 0.16 45.33 -16.64
C VAL A 58 -0.41 44.30 -17.60
N THR A 59 -1.31 44.77 -18.47
CA THR A 59 -1.90 44.04 -19.58
C THR A 59 -1.18 44.33 -20.90
N ALA A 60 -1.07 43.27 -21.70
CA ALA A 60 -1.07 43.21 -23.17
C ALA A 60 0.20 43.63 -23.93
N GLY A 61 0.63 42.75 -24.85
CA GLY A 61 1.65 43.02 -25.85
C GLY A 61 1.98 41.78 -26.70
N ASP A 62 1.05 41.41 -27.57
CA ASP A 62 1.21 40.89 -28.93
C ASP A 62 2.23 39.80 -29.30
N ASP A 63 1.65 38.74 -29.85
CA ASP A 63 2.18 37.67 -30.72
C ASP A 63 2.89 38.23 -31.97
N PRO A 64 3.98 37.57 -32.43
CA PRO A 64 3.90 37.14 -33.82
C PRO A 64 4.41 35.72 -34.06
N THR A 65 3.54 34.97 -34.74
CA THR A 65 3.82 33.84 -35.63
C THR A 65 5.15 33.96 -36.39
N LEU A 66 5.96 32.90 -36.35
CA LEU A 66 6.93 32.59 -37.41
C LEU A 66 7.08 31.08 -37.59
N ASN A 67 6.80 30.67 -38.82
CA ASN A 67 7.01 29.34 -39.38
C ASN A 67 8.50 28.97 -39.44
N GLY A 68 8.78 27.66 -39.47
CA GLY A 68 9.79 27.13 -40.38
C GLY A 68 10.95 26.37 -39.75
N GLU A 69 11.03 25.10 -40.18
CA GLU A 69 12.25 24.38 -40.57
C GLU A 69 13.07 23.58 -39.52
N ASP A 70 13.10 22.27 -39.82
CA ASP A 70 14.24 21.37 -39.85
C ASP A 70 14.82 20.80 -38.54
N VAL A 71 14.33 19.60 -38.20
CA VAL A 71 14.99 18.64 -37.33
C VAL A 71 15.83 17.68 -38.20
N PRO A 72 17.16 17.60 -38.06
CA PRO A 72 17.94 16.57 -38.73
C PRO A 72 17.96 15.29 -37.90
N THR A 73 17.50 14.21 -38.54
CA THR A 73 17.66 12.82 -38.14
C THR A 73 19.13 12.42 -38.21
N LEU A 74 19.75 12.08 -37.07
CA LEU A 74 21.09 11.52 -37.05
C LEU A 74 21.02 9.99 -37.20
N HIS A 75 21.35 9.51 -38.40
CA HIS A 75 21.82 8.14 -38.63
C HIS A 75 23.31 8.08 -38.27
N ALA A 76 23.70 7.13 -37.42
CA ALA A 76 25.09 6.71 -37.28
C ALA A 76 25.17 5.21 -37.46
N HIS A 77 25.74 4.82 -38.60
CA HIS A 77 26.15 3.47 -38.96
C HIS A 77 27.62 3.61 -39.36
N SER A 78 28.53 3.04 -38.58
CA SER A 78 29.89 2.69 -39.03
C SER A 78 30.59 1.84 -37.98
N ASP A 79 30.71 0.56 -38.32
CA ASP A 79 31.78 -0.38 -37.95
C ASP A 79 33.18 0.24 -38.15
N PRO A 80 34.24 -0.25 -37.47
CA PRO A 80 34.96 -1.39 -38.03
C PRO A 80 35.51 -2.43 -37.05
N THR A 81 35.72 -3.58 -37.66
CA THR A 81 36.33 -4.84 -37.21
C THR A 81 37.84 -4.76 -36.95
N ASP A 82 38.27 -5.78 -36.20
CA ASP A 82 39.53 -6.53 -36.21
C ASP A 82 40.73 -6.13 -35.32
N ASP A 83 40.99 -7.09 -34.41
CA ASP A 83 42.25 -7.74 -34.04
C ASP A 83 43.37 -6.94 -33.36
N VAL A 84 43.75 -7.40 -32.16
CA VAL A 84 45.04 -8.07 -31.87
C VAL A 84 44.96 -8.80 -30.51
N LEU A 85 45.47 -10.05 -30.51
CA LEU A 85 45.66 -10.95 -29.36
C LEU A 85 46.56 -10.35 -28.26
N ASP A 86 46.35 -10.75 -27.02
CA ASP A 86 47.45 -11.34 -26.23
C ASP A 86 46.93 -12.21 -25.07
N ASP A 87 47.59 -13.37 -24.95
CA ASP A 87 47.40 -14.45 -24.01
C ASP A 87 47.62 -14.04 -22.55
N VAL A 88 46.71 -14.38 -21.62
CA VAL A 88 47.09 -14.63 -20.22
C VAL A 88 46.38 -15.86 -19.64
N ASN A 89 47.23 -16.86 -19.43
CA ASN A 89 47.10 -18.12 -18.71
C ASN A 89 46.01 -18.27 -17.64
N VAL A 90 45.25 -19.36 -17.84
CA VAL A 90 44.53 -20.13 -16.83
C VAL A 90 45.53 -20.77 -15.85
N VAL A 91 45.39 -20.49 -14.55
CA VAL A 91 45.97 -21.30 -13.49
C VAL A 91 44.90 -21.59 -12.43
N THR A 92 44.42 -22.83 -12.44
CA THR A 92 43.82 -23.50 -11.28
C THR A 92 44.94 -24.01 -10.36
N PRO A 93 44.70 -24.03 -9.04
CA PRO A 93 44.89 -25.28 -8.29
C PRO A 93 43.70 -25.52 -7.36
N ALA A 94 43.08 -26.70 -7.38
CA ALA A 94 43.53 -27.96 -6.78
C ALA A 94 43.29 -28.01 -5.26
N ALA A 95 42.47 -29.00 -4.90
CA ALA A 95 42.08 -29.38 -3.56
C ALA A 95 43.26 -29.79 -2.67
N ALA A 96 43.13 -29.49 -1.37
CA ALA A 96 43.84 -30.20 -0.31
C ALA A 96 42.89 -30.36 0.89
N SER A 97 42.75 -31.62 1.31
CA SER A 97 42.05 -32.08 2.51
C SER A 97 43.03 -32.30 3.67
N LEU A 98 42.47 -32.36 4.89
CA LEU A 98 43.04 -32.82 6.18
C LEU A 98 43.88 -31.73 6.89
N ASP A 99 43.77 -31.48 8.19
CA ASP A 99 43.40 -32.39 9.28
C ASP A 99 42.84 -31.65 10.52
N ASN A 100 42.28 -32.48 11.38
CA ASN A 100 41.52 -32.36 12.61
C ASN A 100 42.25 -31.63 13.78
N ASP A 101 41.52 -30.85 14.60
CA ASP A 101 41.52 -31.06 16.06
C ASP A 101 40.45 -30.25 16.85
N ARG A 102 39.54 -31.02 17.47
CA ARG A 102 39.00 -30.94 18.84
C ARG A 102 38.53 -29.59 19.43
N VAL A 103 37.20 -29.48 19.59
CA VAL A 103 36.56 -29.18 20.90
C VAL A 103 35.30 -30.04 21.05
N LYS A 104 35.29 -30.88 22.09
CA LYS A 104 34.13 -31.63 22.63
C LYS A 104 33.36 -30.74 23.61
N LEU A 105 32.02 -30.83 23.63
CA LEU A 105 31.20 -31.10 24.83
C LEU A 105 29.68 -31.07 24.51
N CYS A 106 29.02 -32.23 24.78
CA CYS A 106 27.62 -32.53 25.16
C CYS A 106 26.46 -31.80 24.43
N GLU A 107 25.54 -32.43 23.69
CA GLU A 107 24.78 -33.70 23.83
C GLU A 107 23.92 -33.83 25.10
N GLU A 108 22.71 -33.23 25.06
CA GLU A 108 21.42 -33.72 25.60
C GLU A 108 20.34 -33.01 24.74
N GLY A 109 19.33 -33.59 24.09
CA GLY A 109 18.64 -34.86 24.23
C GLY A 109 17.14 -34.58 24.43
N CYS A 110 16.34 -34.49 23.36
CA CYS A 110 14.87 -34.57 23.41
C CYS A 110 14.25 -34.81 22.01
N SER A 111 14.22 -36.07 21.58
CA SER A 111 13.29 -36.55 20.56
C SER A 111 12.20 -37.37 21.26
N LEU A 112 10.97 -36.86 21.21
CA LEU A 112 9.80 -37.50 21.76
C LEU A 112 9.31 -38.56 20.75
N SER A 113 9.58 -39.83 21.01
CA SER A 113 8.90 -40.96 20.38
C SER A 113 7.71 -41.38 21.25
N MET A 114 6.50 -41.36 20.67
CA MET A 114 5.32 -41.93 21.32
C MET A 114 5.30 -43.45 21.14
N PRO A 115 4.88 -44.21 22.17
CA PRO A 115 4.78 -45.66 22.11
C PRO A 115 3.51 -46.09 21.36
N VAL A 116 3.67 -47.11 20.51
CA VAL A 116 2.57 -47.88 19.93
C VAL A 116 2.26 -48.98 20.94
N ASP A 117 1.15 -48.84 21.66
CA ASP A 117 0.62 -49.92 22.48
C ASP A 117 -0.12 -50.93 21.60
N GLU A 118 0.38 -52.16 21.72
CA GLU A 118 -0.18 -53.41 21.24
C GLU A 118 -1.44 -53.73 22.07
N TYR A 119 -2.63 -53.73 21.44
CA TYR A 119 -3.87 -54.17 22.08
C TYR A 119 -4.42 -55.40 21.36
N ASP A 120 -4.43 -56.50 22.11
CA ASP A 120 -4.90 -57.83 21.73
C ASP A 120 -6.44 -57.93 21.71
N GLY A 121 -6.92 -58.84 20.88
CA GLY A 121 -8.30 -58.87 20.39
C GLY A 121 -9.41 -59.33 21.35
N HIS A 122 -10.63 -58.95 21.00
CA HIS A 122 -11.82 -59.74 21.27
C HIS A 122 -12.86 -59.59 20.16
N ASN A 123 -13.31 -60.74 19.67
CA ASN A 123 -14.47 -60.93 18.78
C ASN A 123 -15.72 -60.28 19.37
N ASP A 124 -16.52 -59.61 18.53
CA ASP A 124 -17.93 -60.01 18.33
C ASP A 124 -18.65 -59.16 17.27
N SER A 125 -19.36 -59.88 16.39
CA SER A 125 -20.61 -59.52 15.72
C SER A 125 -20.64 -58.40 14.65
N ASP A 126 -20.70 -58.86 13.39
CA ASP A 126 -21.55 -58.39 12.29
C ASP A 126 -22.19 -57.00 12.41
N ARG A 127 -21.60 -56.02 11.74
CA ARG A 127 -22.37 -54.90 11.17
C ARG A 127 -21.67 -54.32 9.95
N ASP A 128 -22.23 -54.60 8.78
CA ASP A 128 -21.91 -53.98 7.50
C ASP A 128 -21.90 -52.45 7.63
N SER A 129 -20.74 -51.84 7.46
CA SER A 129 -20.57 -50.38 7.37
C SER A 129 -19.32 -50.06 6.53
N ASN A 130 -19.36 -50.42 5.24
CA ASN A 130 -18.46 -49.85 4.25
C ASN A 130 -18.92 -48.42 3.91
N SER A 131 -18.46 -47.44 4.68
CA SER A 131 -18.47 -46.02 4.27
C SER A 131 -17.04 -45.61 3.95
N GLU A 132 -16.59 -46.02 2.78
CA GLU A 132 -15.36 -45.55 2.15
C GLU A 132 -15.57 -44.07 1.77
N LEU A 133 -14.88 -43.16 2.47
CA LEU A 133 -14.85 -41.73 2.12
C LEU A 133 -14.08 -41.58 0.79
N GLN A 134 -14.80 -41.69 -0.33
CA GLN A 134 -14.23 -41.40 -1.63
C GLN A 134 -13.97 -39.89 -1.75
N PRO A 135 -12.80 -39.46 -2.26
CA PRO A 135 -12.54 -38.06 -2.57
C PRO A 135 -13.58 -37.57 -3.59
N LEU A 136 -14.12 -36.38 -3.35
CA LEU A 136 -15.18 -35.71 -4.12
C LEU A 136 -14.69 -35.35 -5.54
N HIS A 137 -14.47 -36.35 -6.39
CA HIS A 137 -14.11 -36.17 -7.79
C HIS A 137 -15.38 -35.84 -8.60
N ARG A 138 -15.64 -34.54 -8.82
CA ARG A 138 -16.61 -34.08 -9.84
C ARG A 138 -16.09 -34.51 -11.22
N HIS A 139 -16.57 -35.63 -11.76
CA HIS A 139 -16.44 -35.92 -13.18
C HIS A 139 -17.47 -35.09 -13.96
N PRO A 140 -17.05 -34.19 -14.88
CA PRO A 140 -17.97 -33.60 -15.82
C PRO A 140 -18.49 -34.71 -16.74
N SER A 141 -19.73 -35.15 -16.50
CA SER A 141 -20.37 -36.15 -17.35
C SER A 141 -20.68 -35.53 -18.71
N ILE A 142 -19.82 -35.78 -19.70
CA ILE A 142 -20.09 -35.47 -21.10
C ILE A 142 -21.07 -36.53 -21.60
N VAL A 143 -22.37 -36.22 -21.52
CA VAL A 143 -23.44 -37.06 -22.04
C VAL A 143 -23.56 -36.84 -23.54
N THR A 144 -23.25 -37.86 -24.33
CA THR A 144 -23.44 -37.89 -25.78
C THR A 144 -24.94 -37.98 -26.09
N LEU A 145 -25.55 -36.85 -26.46
CA LEU A 145 -26.99 -36.76 -26.76
C LEU A 145 -27.29 -37.24 -28.18
N THR A 146 -28.23 -38.17 -28.31
CA THR A 146 -28.86 -38.55 -29.59
C THR A 146 -29.98 -37.54 -29.93
N PRO A 147 -30.19 -37.20 -31.22
CA PRO A 147 -31.17 -36.19 -31.61
C PRO A 147 -32.57 -36.81 -31.72
N GLN A 148 -33.27 -36.89 -30.58
CA GLN A 148 -34.73 -37.06 -30.56
C GLN A 148 -35.35 -35.75 -30.05
N ASN A 149 -36.62 -35.48 -30.36
CA ASN A 149 -37.37 -34.24 -30.03
C ASN A 149 -37.55 -34.04 -28.51
N ASP A 150 -36.43 -33.94 -27.79
CA ASP A 150 -36.30 -34.06 -26.35
C ASP A 150 -36.58 -32.73 -25.66
N LEU A 151 -37.70 -32.67 -24.95
CA LEU A 151 -37.83 -31.80 -23.79
C LEU A 151 -36.66 -32.12 -22.85
N THR A 152 -35.71 -31.20 -22.77
CA THR A 152 -34.50 -31.38 -21.97
C THR A 152 -34.92 -31.37 -20.50
N LYS A 153 -34.93 -32.56 -19.87
CA LYS A 153 -35.16 -32.68 -18.43
C LYS A 153 -34.06 -31.93 -17.71
N ARG A 154 -34.43 -30.96 -16.87
CA ARG A 154 -33.51 -30.19 -16.03
C ARG A 154 -33.77 -30.49 -14.56
N VAL A 155 -32.73 -30.35 -13.76
CA VAL A 155 -32.77 -30.41 -12.30
C VAL A 155 -32.37 -29.03 -11.78
N LEU A 156 -32.94 -28.60 -10.65
CA LEU A 156 -32.45 -27.42 -9.96
C LEU A 156 -30.98 -27.62 -9.57
N SER A 157 -30.21 -26.54 -9.46
CA SER A 157 -28.85 -26.60 -8.94
C SER A 157 -28.84 -27.19 -7.52
N GLU A 158 -27.84 -28.02 -7.23
CA GLU A 158 -27.65 -28.65 -5.92
C GLU A 158 -27.00 -27.66 -4.93
N ASP A 159 -27.67 -26.54 -4.69
CA ASP A 159 -27.23 -25.45 -3.80
C ASP A 159 -28.30 -25.11 -2.76
N THR A 160 -27.93 -24.39 -1.69
CA THR A 160 -28.91 -24.04 -0.65
C THR A 160 -30.01 -23.10 -1.15
N PHE A 161 -29.73 -22.27 -2.15
CA PHE A 161 -30.71 -21.35 -2.75
C PHE A 161 -31.88 -22.08 -3.42
N SER A 162 -31.69 -23.33 -3.83
CA SER A 162 -32.76 -24.19 -4.34
C SER A 162 -33.80 -24.50 -3.26
N PHE A 163 -33.41 -24.57 -1.98
CA PHE A 163 -34.37 -24.67 -0.89
C PHE A 163 -35.29 -23.44 -0.79
N LEU A 164 -34.81 -22.24 -1.14
CA LEU A 164 -35.64 -21.03 -1.11
C LEU A 164 -36.77 -21.08 -2.15
N ILE A 165 -36.52 -21.72 -3.30
CA ILE A 165 -37.52 -21.93 -4.36
C ILE A 165 -38.52 -22.98 -3.90
N TYR A 166 -38.02 -24.12 -3.41
CA TYR A 166 -38.81 -25.31 -3.11
C TYR A 166 -39.65 -25.21 -1.83
N SER A 167 -39.06 -24.73 -0.74
CA SER A 167 -39.60 -24.93 0.60
C SER A 167 -40.57 -23.82 1.03
N HIS A 168 -41.37 -24.09 2.08
CA HIS A 168 -42.21 -23.06 2.69
C HIS A 168 -41.37 -22.03 3.45
N VAL A 169 -41.80 -20.76 3.50
CA VAL A 169 -41.05 -19.64 4.11
C VAL A 169 -40.72 -19.87 5.59
N ARG A 170 -41.52 -20.67 6.31
CA ARG A 170 -41.28 -21.03 7.71
C ARG A 170 -40.69 -22.44 7.91
N SER A 171 -40.28 -23.10 6.83
CA SER A 171 -39.66 -24.42 6.90
C SER A 171 -38.22 -24.33 7.41
N ARG A 172 -37.70 -25.42 7.95
CA ARG A 172 -36.29 -25.51 8.38
C ARG A 172 -35.32 -25.32 7.22
N ALA A 173 -35.67 -25.80 6.01
CA ALA A 173 -34.83 -25.66 4.82
C ALA A 173 -34.71 -24.20 4.36
N PHE A 174 -35.81 -23.44 4.40
CA PHE A 174 -35.79 -22.01 4.09
C PHE A 174 -34.88 -21.24 5.06
N PHE A 175 -34.98 -21.53 6.37
CA PHE A 175 -34.11 -20.92 7.37
C PHE A 175 -32.64 -21.30 7.19
N LEU A 176 -32.34 -22.56 6.86
CA LEU A 176 -30.97 -23.01 6.58
C LEU A 176 -30.35 -22.25 5.41
N ALA A 177 -31.06 -22.14 4.28
CA ALA A 177 -30.57 -21.41 3.11
C ALA A 177 -30.37 -19.92 3.40
N THR A 178 -31.30 -19.31 4.14
CA THR A 178 -31.17 -17.91 4.58
C THR A 178 -29.95 -17.74 5.49
N PHE A 179 -29.75 -18.66 6.43
CA PHE A 179 -28.61 -18.64 7.35
C PHE A 179 -27.27 -18.74 6.61
N VAL A 180 -27.14 -19.70 5.69
CA VAL A 180 -25.93 -19.89 4.87
C VAL A 180 -25.60 -18.63 4.08
N PHE A 181 -26.59 -18.06 3.38
CA PHE A 181 -26.42 -16.80 2.66
C PHE A 181 -25.96 -15.67 3.60
N THR A 182 -26.62 -15.49 4.75
CA THR A 182 -26.23 -14.43 5.70
C THR A 182 -24.82 -14.65 6.25
N PHE A 183 -24.42 -15.90 6.45
CA PHE A 183 -23.10 -16.25 6.93
C PHE A 183 -22.02 -15.95 5.89
N GLN A 184 -22.22 -16.33 4.62
CA GLN A 184 -21.32 -15.99 3.52
C GLN A 184 -21.21 -14.48 3.32
N MET A 185 -22.33 -13.76 3.32
CA MET A 185 -22.32 -12.29 3.21
C MET A 185 -21.63 -11.61 4.38
N ALA A 186 -21.72 -12.18 5.59
CA ALA A 186 -20.98 -11.67 6.75
C ALA A 186 -19.46 -11.87 6.57
N ILE A 187 -19.01 -13.03 6.08
CA ILE A 187 -17.60 -13.29 5.75
C ILE A 187 -17.11 -12.28 4.70
N TYR A 188 -17.86 -12.10 3.61
CA TYR A 188 -17.54 -11.11 2.58
C TYR A 188 -17.49 -9.68 3.12
N SER A 189 -18.38 -9.31 4.04
CA SER A 189 -18.38 -7.98 4.65
C SER A 189 -17.16 -7.77 5.54
N VAL A 190 -16.76 -8.78 6.32
CA VAL A 190 -15.55 -8.73 7.15
C VAL A 190 -14.30 -8.60 6.28
N LEU A 191 -14.19 -9.40 5.22
CA LEU A 191 -13.08 -9.29 4.25
C LEU A 191 -13.07 -7.91 3.58
N LEU A 192 -14.24 -7.41 3.16
CA LEU A 192 -14.34 -6.08 2.56
C LEU A 192 -13.86 -5.00 3.53
N PHE A 193 -14.27 -5.08 4.79
CA PHE A 193 -13.87 -4.12 5.83
C PHE A 193 -12.36 -4.15 6.09
N ASP A 194 -11.76 -5.34 6.15
CA ASP A 194 -10.31 -5.50 6.35
C ASP A 194 -9.50 -4.94 5.16
N ILE A 195 -9.98 -5.17 3.94
CA ILE A 195 -9.41 -4.65 2.69
C ILE A 195 -9.57 -3.12 2.61
N THR A 196 -10.68 -2.57 3.10
CA THR A 196 -11.05 -1.14 3.01
C THR A 196 -10.73 -0.37 4.29
N THR A 197 -9.50 -0.48 4.78
CA THR A 197 -9.09 0.41 5.89
C THR A 197 -8.99 1.86 5.40
N PRO A 198 -9.51 2.84 6.16
CA PRO A 198 -9.48 4.25 5.78
C PRO A 198 -8.05 4.79 5.80
N SER A 199 -7.35 4.66 4.67
CA SER A 199 -6.22 5.52 4.34
C SER A 199 -6.71 6.53 3.31
N SER A 200 -6.53 7.80 3.61
CA SER A 200 -7.11 8.93 2.87
C SER A 200 -6.61 9.07 1.44
N LYS A 201 -5.36 8.67 1.14
CA LYS A 201 -4.81 8.69 -0.23
C LYS A 201 -4.98 7.36 -0.96
N ASN A 202 -4.85 6.26 -0.23
CA ASN A 202 -4.89 4.91 -0.77
C ASN A 202 -5.81 4.01 0.07
N PRO A 203 -7.14 4.23 0.01
CA PRO A 203 -8.10 3.55 0.89
C PRO A 203 -8.16 2.04 0.64
N LEU A 204 -7.73 1.61 -0.54
CA LEU A 204 -7.67 0.21 -0.92
C LEU A 204 -6.27 -0.39 -0.71
N LYS A 205 -5.34 0.30 -0.02
CA LYS A 205 -3.97 -0.19 0.23
C LYS A 205 -3.31 -0.80 -1.02
N LEU A 206 -3.57 -0.22 -2.19
CA LEU A 206 -3.06 -0.74 -3.45
C LEU A 206 -1.54 -0.58 -3.46
N PRO A 207 -0.77 -1.62 -3.80
CA PRO A 207 0.68 -1.50 -3.88
C PRO A 207 1.02 -0.47 -4.95
N VAL A 208 2.03 0.35 -4.65
CA VAL A 208 2.56 1.28 -5.63
C VAL A 208 3.36 0.46 -6.62
N GLY A 209 2.83 0.23 -7.82
CA GLY A 209 3.53 -0.58 -8.81
C GLY A 209 3.65 -2.04 -8.41
N VAL A 210 3.81 -2.88 -9.42
CA VAL A 210 3.97 -4.33 -9.27
C VAL A 210 4.92 -4.82 -10.35
N GLU A 211 5.63 -5.90 -10.08
CA GLU A 211 6.53 -6.50 -11.08
C GLU A 211 5.74 -7.05 -12.28
N THR A 212 6.38 -7.11 -13.44
CA THR A 212 5.75 -7.61 -14.68
C THR A 212 5.16 -9.02 -14.55
N PRO A 213 5.83 -10.00 -13.89
CA PRO A 213 5.26 -11.32 -13.69
C PRO A 213 3.95 -11.28 -12.90
N VAL A 214 3.89 -10.45 -11.85
CA VAL A 214 2.67 -10.26 -11.05
C VAL A 214 1.56 -9.66 -11.89
N ARG A 215 1.84 -8.67 -12.75
CA ARG A 215 0.84 -8.09 -13.68
C ARG A 215 0.22 -9.13 -14.60
N ILE A 216 1.05 -10.02 -15.17
CA ILE A 216 0.59 -11.09 -16.05
C ILE A 216 -0.26 -12.08 -15.25
N ALA A 217 0.19 -12.48 -14.06
CA ALA A 217 -0.55 -13.36 -13.18
C ALA A 217 -1.92 -12.75 -12.78
N SER A 218 -1.97 -11.46 -12.44
CA SER A 218 -3.20 -10.74 -12.12
C SER A 218 -4.18 -10.73 -13.30
N ALA A 219 -3.71 -10.47 -14.53
CA ALA A 219 -4.56 -10.49 -15.71
C ALA A 219 -5.14 -11.90 -15.97
N LEU A 220 -4.32 -12.95 -15.84
CA LEU A 220 -4.78 -14.34 -15.98
C LEU A 220 -5.77 -14.72 -14.85
N ALA A 221 -5.51 -14.28 -13.63
CA ALA A 221 -6.38 -14.54 -12.47
C ALA A 221 -7.78 -13.93 -12.65
N ILE A 222 -7.90 -12.76 -13.28
CA ILE A 222 -9.21 -12.17 -13.61
C ILE A 222 -9.98 -13.08 -14.58
N VAL A 223 -9.31 -13.64 -15.59
CA VAL A 223 -9.95 -14.57 -16.54
C VAL A 223 -10.44 -15.82 -15.81
N VAL A 224 -9.58 -16.41 -14.96
CA VAL A 224 -9.92 -17.59 -14.18
C VAL A 224 -11.10 -17.27 -13.24
N ALA A 225 -11.05 -16.17 -12.49
CA ALA A 225 -12.11 -15.75 -11.57
C ALA A 225 -13.48 -15.62 -12.27
N ILE A 226 -13.54 -15.04 -13.47
CA ILE A 226 -14.79 -14.93 -14.23
C ILE A 226 -15.31 -16.31 -14.63
N ILE A 227 -14.41 -17.20 -15.06
CA ILE A 227 -14.78 -18.54 -15.51
C ILE A 227 -15.23 -19.40 -14.32
N THR A 228 -14.55 -19.32 -13.18
CA THR A 228 -14.80 -20.18 -12.01
C THR A 228 -15.98 -19.73 -11.16
N GLN A 229 -16.50 -18.51 -11.32
CA GLN A 229 -17.58 -17.97 -10.49
C GLN A 229 -18.94 -18.65 -10.74
N ASP A 230 -19.17 -19.80 -10.10
CA ASP A 230 -20.32 -20.67 -10.32
C ASP A 230 -21.67 -20.00 -10.10
N ASP A 231 -21.82 -19.19 -9.05
CA ASP A 231 -23.13 -18.64 -8.67
C ASP A 231 -23.63 -17.58 -9.65
N ALA A 232 -22.72 -16.80 -10.24
CA ALA A 232 -23.04 -15.90 -11.33
C ALA A 232 -23.54 -16.68 -12.56
N ARG A 233 -22.93 -17.84 -12.88
CA ARG A 233 -23.37 -18.71 -13.99
C ARG A 233 -24.73 -19.33 -13.70
N LYS A 234 -24.93 -19.87 -12.48
CA LYS A 234 -26.20 -20.45 -12.02
C LYS A 234 -27.32 -19.40 -12.09
N MET A 235 -27.06 -18.17 -11.64
CA MET A 235 -28.01 -17.04 -11.74
C MET A 235 -28.42 -16.77 -13.19
N VAL A 236 -27.46 -16.63 -14.12
CA VAL A 236 -27.75 -16.35 -15.54
C VAL A 236 -28.51 -17.51 -16.18
N ASN A 237 -28.13 -18.75 -15.86
CA ASN A 237 -28.84 -19.94 -16.35
C ASN A 237 -30.30 -19.96 -15.87
N LEU A 238 -30.54 -19.66 -14.59
CA LEU A 238 -31.90 -19.58 -14.05
C LEU A 238 -32.69 -18.42 -14.67
N LEU A 239 -32.07 -17.25 -14.84
CA LEU A 239 -32.71 -16.10 -15.48
C LEU A 239 -33.10 -16.41 -16.92
N ARG A 240 -32.23 -17.13 -17.64
CA ARG A 240 -32.46 -17.58 -19.02
C ARG A 240 -33.59 -18.62 -19.11
N ASP A 241 -33.65 -19.54 -18.17
CA ASP A 241 -34.68 -20.57 -18.12
C ASP A 241 -36.07 -19.96 -17.79
N GLY A 242 -36.09 -18.82 -17.09
CA GLY A 242 -37.32 -18.08 -16.79
C GLY A 242 -38.22 -18.77 -15.77
N PHE A 243 -39.37 -18.15 -15.49
CA PHE A 243 -40.38 -18.69 -14.59
C PHE A 243 -41.52 -19.32 -15.40
N ASP A 244 -41.58 -20.66 -15.42
CA ASP A 244 -42.57 -21.42 -16.19
C ASP A 244 -43.60 -22.13 -15.28
N GLN A 245 -44.78 -22.41 -15.82
CA GLN A 245 -45.85 -23.14 -15.16
C GLN A 245 -45.43 -24.58 -14.83
N ASP A 246 -44.58 -25.19 -15.66
CA ASP A 246 -44.05 -26.54 -15.41
C ASP A 246 -43.15 -26.57 -14.16
N LEU A 247 -42.45 -25.48 -13.85
CA LEU A 247 -41.69 -25.33 -12.60
C LEU A 247 -42.65 -25.30 -11.40
N VAL A 248 -43.76 -24.57 -11.50
CA VAL A 248 -44.79 -24.50 -10.45
C VAL A 248 -45.47 -25.85 -10.23
N ASN A 249 -45.72 -26.59 -11.31
CA ASN A 249 -46.34 -27.92 -11.27
C ASN A 249 -45.40 -28.97 -10.65
N ALA A 250 -44.10 -28.91 -10.97
CA ALA A 250 -43.10 -29.80 -10.40
C ALA A 250 -42.87 -29.53 -8.90
N PHE A 251 -42.94 -28.27 -8.48
CA PHE A 251 -42.63 -27.85 -7.11
C PHE A 251 -43.80 -27.13 -6.45
N GLN A 252 -44.69 -27.91 -5.82
CA GLN A 252 -45.84 -27.41 -5.07
C GLN A 252 -45.40 -26.40 -3.99
N GLY A 253 -45.85 -25.15 -4.10
CA GLY A 253 -45.49 -24.07 -3.16
C GLY A 253 -44.45 -23.07 -3.68
N THR A 254 -43.99 -23.25 -4.93
CA THR A 254 -43.15 -22.28 -5.63
C THR A 254 -43.97 -21.05 -5.98
N THR A 255 -43.50 -19.87 -5.57
CA THR A 255 -44.08 -18.59 -5.97
C THR A 255 -43.08 -17.82 -6.83
N LYS A 256 -43.57 -16.99 -7.74
CA LYS A 256 -42.71 -16.12 -8.56
C LYS A 256 -41.76 -15.27 -7.71
N THR A 257 -42.22 -14.81 -6.56
CA THR A 257 -41.42 -14.01 -5.62
C THR A 257 -40.24 -14.79 -5.03
N LYS A 258 -40.43 -16.07 -4.65
CA LYS A 258 -39.34 -16.94 -4.16
C LYS A 258 -38.30 -17.22 -5.23
N TRP A 259 -38.76 -17.47 -6.46
CA TRP A 259 -37.87 -17.69 -7.60
C TRP A 259 -37.02 -16.45 -7.89
N ILE A 260 -37.64 -15.26 -7.97
CA ILE A 260 -36.90 -14.00 -8.13
C ILE A 260 -35.92 -13.78 -6.97
N LEU A 261 -36.36 -13.99 -5.72
CA LEU A 261 -35.50 -13.84 -4.55
C LEU A 261 -34.27 -14.75 -4.63
N SER A 262 -34.46 -16.01 -4.99
CA SER A 262 -33.37 -16.98 -5.15
C SER A 262 -32.36 -16.56 -6.23
N ILE A 263 -32.82 -15.95 -7.33
CA ILE A 263 -31.94 -15.39 -8.37
C ILE A 263 -31.17 -14.18 -7.83
N VAL A 264 -31.85 -13.25 -7.15
CA VAL A 264 -31.22 -12.04 -6.60
C VAL A 264 -30.15 -12.41 -5.57
N LEU A 265 -30.41 -13.39 -4.70
CA LEU A 265 -29.45 -13.81 -3.68
C LEU A 265 -28.20 -14.45 -4.30
N ARG A 266 -28.36 -15.45 -5.20
CA ARG A 266 -27.23 -16.04 -5.95
C ARG A 266 -26.44 -14.98 -6.73
N GLY A 267 -27.16 -14.05 -7.36
CA GLY A 267 -26.54 -12.95 -8.09
C GLY A 267 -25.74 -12.02 -7.18
N SER A 268 -26.27 -11.67 -6.03
CA SER A 268 -25.60 -10.79 -5.06
C SER A 268 -24.35 -11.44 -4.48
N GLU A 269 -24.40 -12.74 -4.15
CA GLU A 269 -23.24 -13.50 -3.67
C GLU A 269 -22.18 -13.62 -4.77
N GLY A 270 -22.58 -14.05 -5.96
CA GLY A 270 -21.68 -14.19 -7.10
C GLY A 270 -20.99 -12.87 -7.47
N LEU A 271 -21.72 -11.75 -7.46
CA LEU A 271 -21.15 -10.42 -7.74
C LEU A 271 -20.26 -9.91 -6.61
N MET A 272 -20.64 -10.11 -5.34
CA MET A 272 -19.82 -9.69 -4.19
C MET A 272 -18.51 -10.48 -4.12
N GLY A 273 -18.58 -11.80 -4.30
CA GLY A 273 -17.40 -12.66 -4.35
C GLY A 273 -16.45 -12.26 -5.47
N LEU A 274 -16.98 -12.01 -6.68
CA LEU A 274 -16.18 -11.52 -7.81
C LEU A 274 -15.55 -10.16 -7.54
N PHE A 275 -16.30 -9.21 -6.96
CA PHE A 275 -15.79 -7.90 -6.57
C PHE A 275 -14.64 -7.99 -5.56
N LEU A 276 -14.78 -8.81 -4.51
CA LEU A 276 -13.72 -9.06 -3.53
C LEU A 276 -12.48 -9.71 -4.15
N THR A 277 -12.68 -10.71 -5.01
CA THR A 277 -11.58 -11.34 -5.73
C THR A 277 -10.81 -10.33 -6.57
N VAL A 278 -11.48 -9.38 -7.24
CA VAL A 278 -10.79 -8.28 -7.94
C VAL A 278 -9.96 -7.46 -6.96
N LEU A 279 -10.52 -7.01 -5.83
CA LEU A 279 -9.77 -6.20 -4.87
C LEU A 279 -8.53 -6.94 -4.34
N LEU A 280 -8.66 -8.23 -4.00
CA LEU A 280 -7.55 -9.05 -3.54
C LEU A 280 -6.46 -9.24 -4.60
N ILE A 281 -6.83 -9.43 -5.87
CA ILE A 281 -5.89 -9.49 -6.99
C ILE A 281 -5.13 -8.17 -7.16
N MET A 282 -5.78 -7.02 -6.92
CA MET A 282 -5.12 -5.72 -7.04
C MET A 282 -4.17 -5.42 -5.87
N GLN A 283 -4.43 -5.97 -4.69
CA GLN A 283 -3.61 -5.76 -3.50
C GLN A 283 -2.38 -6.67 -3.45
N SER A 284 -2.40 -7.82 -4.12
CA SER A 284 -1.31 -8.79 -4.06
C SER A 284 -0.02 -8.23 -4.67
N THR A 285 1.08 -8.24 -3.90
CA THR A 285 2.43 -7.90 -4.36
C THR A 285 3.19 -9.10 -4.90
N THR A 286 2.77 -10.32 -4.55
CA THR A 286 3.39 -11.57 -5.02
C THR A 286 2.36 -12.50 -5.66
N VAL A 287 2.83 -13.39 -6.54
CA VAL A 287 1.98 -14.40 -7.19
C VAL A 287 1.44 -15.42 -6.18
N LEU A 288 2.22 -15.74 -5.15
CA LEU A 288 1.80 -16.70 -4.12
C LEU A 288 0.62 -16.15 -3.32
N ASP A 289 0.71 -14.89 -2.88
CA ASP A 289 -0.38 -14.23 -2.13
C ASP A 289 -1.65 -14.17 -2.99
N LEU A 290 -1.49 -13.89 -4.29
CA LEU A 290 -2.61 -13.91 -5.23
C LEU A 290 -3.30 -15.27 -5.27
N LEU A 291 -2.54 -16.37 -5.40
CA LEU A 291 -3.10 -17.72 -5.46
C LEU A 291 -3.77 -18.13 -4.15
N LEU A 292 -3.18 -17.77 -3.00
CA LEU A 292 -3.75 -18.06 -1.68
C LEU A 292 -5.07 -17.30 -1.46
N ASN A 293 -5.11 -16.02 -1.82
CA ASN A 293 -6.33 -15.21 -1.74
C ASN A 293 -7.42 -15.75 -2.66
N PHE A 294 -7.06 -16.22 -3.85
CA PHE A 294 -7.99 -16.83 -4.79
C PHE A 294 -8.61 -18.13 -4.22
N LEU A 295 -7.79 -19.03 -3.67
CA LEU A 295 -8.25 -20.27 -3.05
C LEU A 295 -9.17 -20.02 -1.84
N ALA A 296 -8.84 -19.02 -1.01
CA ALA A 296 -9.66 -18.65 0.12
C ALA A 296 -11.05 -18.16 -0.33
N MET A 297 -11.12 -17.35 -1.38
CA MET A 297 -12.39 -16.87 -1.94
C MET A 297 -13.20 -17.99 -2.57
N GLU A 298 -12.55 -18.91 -3.30
CA GLU A 298 -13.20 -20.08 -3.88
C GLU A 298 -13.84 -20.97 -2.80
N PHE A 299 -13.13 -21.18 -1.68
CA PHE A 299 -13.67 -21.93 -0.54
C PHE A 299 -14.96 -21.31 0.02
N VAL A 300 -15.00 -19.98 0.19
CA VAL A 300 -16.20 -19.30 0.71
C VAL A 300 -17.38 -19.41 -0.27
N SER A 301 -17.11 -19.33 -1.58
CA SER A 301 -18.15 -19.50 -2.61
C SER A 301 -18.67 -20.93 -2.73
N LEU A 302 -17.94 -21.94 -2.26
CA LEU A 302 -18.39 -23.34 -2.29
C LEU A 302 -19.23 -23.74 -1.08
N LEU A 303 -19.38 -22.85 -0.10
CA LEU A 303 -19.98 -23.19 1.19
C LEU A 303 -21.46 -23.59 1.06
N ASP A 304 -22.22 -22.96 0.17
CA ASP A 304 -23.62 -23.29 -0.08
C ASP A 304 -23.80 -24.67 -0.75
N ASP A 305 -22.99 -25.00 -1.74
CA ASP A 305 -22.94 -26.31 -2.39
C ASP A 305 -22.57 -27.39 -1.36
N VAL A 306 -21.55 -27.15 -0.54
CA VAL A 306 -21.12 -28.09 0.52
C VAL A 306 -22.24 -28.31 1.55
N VAL A 307 -22.89 -27.24 2.02
CA VAL A 307 -24.00 -27.37 2.97
C VAL A 307 -25.18 -28.12 2.35
N PHE A 308 -25.47 -27.91 1.07
CA PHE A 308 -26.50 -28.68 0.38
C PHE A 308 -26.16 -30.18 0.33
N VAL A 309 -24.93 -30.54 -0.03
CA VAL A 309 -24.46 -31.94 -0.05
C VAL A 309 -24.54 -32.56 1.35
N LEU A 310 -24.07 -31.87 2.39
CA LEU A 310 -24.19 -32.35 3.77
C LEU A 310 -25.65 -32.54 4.20
N THR A 311 -26.55 -31.67 3.73
CA THR A 311 -27.99 -31.80 3.96
C THR A 311 -28.55 -33.04 3.28
N LYS A 312 -28.15 -33.30 2.03
CA LYS A 312 -28.57 -34.47 1.23
C LYS A 312 -28.11 -35.79 1.84
N GLU A 313 -26.91 -35.82 2.42
CA GLU A 313 -26.39 -36.98 3.16
C GLU A 313 -27.07 -37.18 4.52
N GLY A 314 -27.68 -36.14 5.08
CA GLY A 314 -28.52 -36.20 6.28
C GLY A 314 -27.84 -35.76 7.57
N PHE A 315 -26.66 -35.14 7.49
CA PHE A 315 -25.94 -34.60 8.65
C PHE A 315 -26.74 -33.53 9.41
N LEU A 316 -27.58 -32.77 8.73
CA LEU A 316 -28.44 -31.73 9.33
C LEU A 316 -29.83 -32.24 9.75
N GLY A 317 -30.05 -33.55 9.74
CA GLY A 317 -31.25 -34.23 10.21
C GLY A 317 -32.18 -34.74 9.10
N GLY A 318 -32.91 -35.82 9.41
CA GLY A 318 -33.71 -36.58 8.43
C GLY A 318 -34.81 -35.77 7.72
N SER A 319 -35.38 -34.74 8.36
CA SER A 319 -36.38 -33.88 7.71
C SER A 319 -35.79 -33.10 6.53
N LEU A 320 -34.61 -32.50 6.73
CA LEU A 320 -33.94 -31.73 5.67
C LEU A 320 -33.36 -32.66 4.60
N GLN A 321 -32.87 -33.83 5.00
CA GLN A 321 -32.42 -34.88 4.09
C GLN A 321 -33.51 -35.27 3.09
N ASN A 322 -34.72 -35.49 3.58
CA ASN A 322 -35.86 -35.85 2.75
C ASN A 322 -36.23 -34.72 1.78
N GLU A 323 -36.17 -33.46 2.21
CA GLU A 323 -36.40 -32.30 1.34
C GLU A 323 -35.30 -32.17 0.27
N ALA A 324 -34.03 -32.33 0.64
CA ALA A 324 -32.89 -32.27 -0.28
C ALA A 324 -32.92 -33.38 -1.34
N LYS A 325 -33.16 -34.64 -0.92
CA LYS A 325 -33.31 -35.78 -1.84
C LYS A 325 -34.51 -35.62 -2.75
N LYS A 326 -35.62 -35.07 -2.24
CA LYS A 326 -36.79 -34.77 -3.08
C LYS A 326 -36.47 -33.68 -4.10
N LEU A 327 -35.73 -32.65 -3.72
CA LEU A 327 -35.30 -31.59 -4.61
C LEU A 327 -34.37 -32.12 -5.72
N SER A 328 -33.36 -32.93 -5.37
CA SER A 328 -32.41 -33.49 -6.35
C SER A 328 -33.05 -34.48 -7.33
N ASN A 329 -34.10 -35.18 -6.90
CA ASN A 329 -34.78 -36.19 -7.72
C ASN A 329 -35.95 -35.63 -8.54
N THR A 330 -36.32 -34.36 -8.33
CA THR A 330 -37.44 -33.74 -9.06
C THR A 330 -36.92 -33.08 -10.33
N PHE A 331 -37.37 -33.59 -11.48
CA PHE A 331 -37.07 -33.03 -12.79
C PHE A 331 -38.21 -32.10 -13.22
N TYR A 332 -37.86 -30.96 -13.80
CA TYR A 332 -38.82 -30.11 -14.50
C TYR A 332 -38.46 -30.05 -15.99
N HIS A 333 -39.47 -29.84 -16.82
CA HIS A 333 -39.27 -29.64 -18.25
C HIS A 333 -39.12 -28.14 -18.44
N ALA A 334 -37.89 -27.69 -18.70
CA ALA A 334 -37.69 -26.32 -19.09
C ALA A 334 -38.28 -26.17 -20.48
N ARG A 335 -39.45 -25.53 -20.60
CA ARG A 335 -39.98 -25.16 -21.91
C ARG A 335 -39.02 -24.13 -22.46
N HIS A 336 -38.11 -24.60 -23.33
CA HIS A 336 -37.26 -23.71 -24.09
C HIS A 336 -38.22 -22.72 -24.73
N LEU A 337 -38.21 -21.44 -24.32
CA LEU A 337 -39.00 -20.43 -25.01
C LEU A 337 -38.53 -20.48 -26.47
N SER A 338 -39.31 -21.14 -27.30
CA SER A 338 -38.84 -21.85 -28.48
C SER A 338 -38.82 -20.98 -29.72
N THR A 339 -38.50 -19.70 -29.58
CA THR A 339 -38.48 -18.82 -30.75
C THR A 339 -37.08 -18.38 -31.16
N ASP A 340 -36.07 -18.45 -30.28
CA ASP A 340 -34.69 -18.31 -30.74
C ASP A 340 -33.65 -18.85 -29.73
N SER A 341 -33.14 -20.06 -29.95
CA SER A 341 -31.99 -20.59 -29.20
C SER A 341 -30.75 -19.69 -29.33
N GLY A 342 -30.69 -18.89 -30.39
CA GLY A 342 -29.70 -17.83 -30.57
C GLY A 342 -29.78 -16.76 -29.49
N ALA A 343 -30.98 -16.28 -29.15
CA ALA A 343 -31.17 -15.20 -28.18
C ALA A 343 -30.74 -15.59 -26.77
N ALA A 344 -31.07 -16.80 -26.33
CA ALA A 344 -30.72 -17.30 -24.99
C ALA A 344 -29.19 -17.51 -24.84
N SER A 345 -28.54 -18.03 -25.89
CA SER A 345 -27.07 -18.12 -25.96
C SER A 345 -26.44 -16.74 -25.99
N PHE A 346 -27.03 -15.80 -26.74
CA PHE A 346 -26.58 -14.42 -26.85
C PHE A 346 -26.61 -13.70 -25.49
N VAL A 347 -27.70 -13.80 -24.72
CA VAL A 347 -27.79 -13.19 -23.38
C VAL A 347 -26.66 -13.68 -22.46
N THR A 348 -26.39 -14.98 -22.46
CA THR A 348 -25.33 -15.57 -21.64
C THR A 348 -23.95 -15.05 -22.07
N LYS A 349 -23.65 -15.06 -23.37
CA LYS A 349 -22.38 -14.55 -23.91
C LYS A 349 -22.21 -13.06 -23.64
N THR A 350 -23.25 -12.26 -23.86
CA THR A 350 -23.24 -10.81 -23.62
C THR A 350 -22.99 -10.50 -22.15
N TYR A 351 -23.58 -11.27 -21.22
CA TYR A 351 -23.31 -11.11 -19.80
C TYR A 351 -21.83 -11.34 -19.45
N PHE A 352 -21.22 -12.45 -19.93
CA PHE A 352 -19.81 -12.72 -19.66
C PHE A 352 -18.88 -11.67 -20.30
N ILE A 353 -19.16 -11.26 -21.54
CA ILE A 353 -18.40 -10.19 -22.21
C ILE A 353 -18.49 -8.88 -21.42
N PHE A 354 -19.67 -8.55 -20.91
CA PHE A 354 -19.89 -7.36 -20.10
C PHE A 354 -19.11 -7.40 -18.79
N LEU A 355 -19.20 -8.50 -18.03
CA LEU A 355 -18.41 -8.69 -16.81
C LEU A 355 -16.90 -8.61 -17.07
N PHE A 356 -16.44 -9.30 -18.12
CA PHE A 356 -15.03 -9.28 -18.53
C PHE A 356 -14.57 -7.85 -18.83
N THR A 357 -15.36 -7.11 -19.60
CA THR A 357 -15.05 -5.71 -19.95
C THR A 357 -14.94 -4.84 -18.70
N ILE A 358 -15.87 -4.96 -17.75
CA ILE A 358 -15.84 -4.18 -16.51
C ILE A 358 -14.61 -4.51 -15.66
N MET A 359 -14.31 -5.80 -15.45
CA MET A 359 -13.18 -6.20 -14.62
C MET A 359 -11.84 -5.80 -15.22
N PHE A 360 -11.66 -5.97 -16.54
CA PHE A 360 -10.44 -5.54 -17.22
C PHE A 360 -10.32 -4.01 -17.29
N ALA A 361 -11.43 -3.28 -17.43
CA ALA A 361 -11.42 -1.82 -17.35
C ALA A 361 -11.00 -1.35 -15.94
N ALA A 362 -11.57 -1.94 -14.89
CA ALA A 362 -11.21 -1.64 -13.50
C ALA A 362 -9.72 -1.94 -13.24
N TRP A 363 -9.24 -3.11 -13.66
CA TRP A 363 -7.82 -3.48 -13.59
C TRP A 363 -6.93 -2.47 -14.33
N GLY A 364 -7.28 -2.12 -15.58
CA GLY A 364 -6.51 -1.18 -16.39
C GLY A 364 -6.44 0.22 -15.79
N ILE A 365 -7.54 0.71 -15.21
CA ILE A 365 -7.58 2.01 -14.50
C ILE A 365 -6.66 1.97 -13.27
N ILE A 366 -6.76 0.92 -12.45
CA ILE A 366 -5.91 0.76 -11.27
C ILE A 366 -4.44 0.68 -11.67
N PHE A 367 -4.14 -0.14 -12.67
CA PHE A 367 -2.80 -0.31 -13.20
C PHE A 367 -2.21 1.01 -13.70
N ASN A 368 -2.98 1.80 -14.46
CA ASN A 368 -2.55 3.11 -14.91
C ASN A 368 -2.26 4.06 -13.74
N ASN A 369 -3.07 4.00 -12.67
CA ASN A 369 -2.83 4.78 -11.46
C ASN A 369 -1.58 4.29 -10.69
N GLN A 370 -1.26 2.99 -10.70
CA GLN A 370 -0.05 2.44 -10.11
C GLN A 370 1.21 2.90 -10.87
N VAL A 371 1.19 2.79 -12.21
CA VAL A 371 2.34 3.18 -13.05
C VAL A 371 2.59 4.69 -13.04
N SER A 372 1.53 5.49 -12.96
CA SER A 372 1.66 6.96 -12.85
C SER A 372 2.13 7.43 -11.47
N GLY A 373 2.31 6.53 -10.50
CA GLY A 373 2.71 6.89 -9.15
C GLY A 373 1.64 7.63 -8.35
N LYS A 374 0.37 7.55 -8.75
CA LYS A 374 -0.73 8.26 -8.07
C LYS A 374 -0.86 7.85 -6.60
N TYR A 375 -0.43 6.63 -6.27
CA TYR A 375 -0.43 6.08 -4.92
C TYR A 375 0.87 6.33 -4.14
N LEU A 376 1.94 6.85 -4.78
CA LEU A 376 3.15 7.27 -4.07
C LEU A 376 2.90 8.53 -3.26
N CYS A 377 3.72 8.75 -2.25
CA CYS A 377 3.82 10.06 -1.63
C CYS A 377 4.39 11.07 -2.64
N ASN A 378 3.86 12.28 -2.72
CA ASN A 378 4.40 13.33 -3.59
C ASN A 378 5.61 14.02 -2.94
N GLN A 379 5.74 13.93 -1.62
CA GLN A 379 6.77 14.56 -0.82
C GLN A 379 7.20 13.59 0.28
N ILE A 380 8.48 13.31 0.39
CA ILE A 380 9.02 12.52 1.50
C ILE A 380 9.98 13.39 2.30
N PHE A 381 9.92 13.29 3.62
CA PHE A 381 10.97 13.82 4.47
C PHE A 381 11.98 12.71 4.69
N ALA A 382 13.25 13.00 4.41
CA ALA A 382 14.36 12.10 4.64
C ALA A 382 15.36 12.73 5.61
N GLU A 383 15.86 11.95 6.54
CA GLU A 383 16.88 12.33 7.52
C GLU A 383 17.96 11.25 7.53
N PHE A 384 19.22 11.66 7.46
CA PHE A 384 20.38 10.77 7.43
C PHE A 384 21.33 11.14 8.56
N GLY A 385 21.82 10.13 9.29
CA GLY A 385 22.81 10.30 10.35
C GLY A 385 24.13 10.85 9.81
N ASP A 386 24.76 11.71 10.61
CA ASP A 386 25.98 12.44 10.28
C ASP A 386 27.19 11.98 11.13
N GLU A 387 27.08 10.86 11.84
CA GLU A 387 28.07 10.42 12.83
C GLU A 387 29.32 9.84 12.19
N ILE A 388 29.17 9.19 11.03
CA ILE A 388 30.28 8.55 10.31
C ILE A 388 30.71 9.40 9.11
N MET A 389 29.73 9.97 8.40
CA MET A 389 29.97 10.85 7.26
C MET A 389 29.19 12.15 7.45
N PRO A 390 29.82 13.22 7.97
CA PRO A 390 29.15 14.48 8.28
C PRO A 390 28.38 15.11 7.11
N MET A 391 28.85 14.87 5.88
CA MET A 391 28.18 15.34 4.67
C MET A 391 26.79 14.71 4.48
N LEU A 392 26.51 13.53 5.01
CA LEU A 392 25.18 12.93 4.82
C LEU A 392 24.07 13.73 5.49
N GLY A 393 24.36 14.36 6.62
CA GLY A 393 23.44 15.28 7.28
C GLY A 393 23.01 16.44 6.38
N THR A 394 23.83 16.84 5.39
CA THR A 394 23.47 17.91 4.46
C THR A 394 22.37 17.52 3.48
N PHE A 395 22.05 16.23 3.34
CA PHE A 395 20.97 15.71 2.50
C PHE A 395 19.70 15.38 3.27
N THR A 396 19.61 15.75 4.55
CA THR A 396 18.33 15.75 5.26
C THR A 396 17.36 16.73 4.56
N GLY A 397 16.05 16.53 4.64
CA GLY A 397 15.07 17.51 4.13
C GLY A 397 13.92 16.89 3.36
N LEU A 398 13.19 17.75 2.63
CA LEU A 398 12.08 17.33 1.80
C LEU A 398 12.58 16.96 0.40
N PHE A 399 12.18 15.78 -0.05
CA PHE A 399 12.35 15.30 -1.41
C PHE A 399 10.98 15.22 -2.09
N TYR A 400 10.94 15.62 -3.35
CA TYR A 400 9.75 15.79 -4.15
C TYR A 400 9.69 14.76 -5.27
N LEU A 401 8.50 14.19 -5.49
CA LEU A 401 8.28 13.17 -6.51
C LEU A 401 8.59 13.71 -7.91
N HIS A 402 9.56 13.06 -8.55
CA HIS A 402 10.14 13.40 -9.83
C HIS A 402 9.70 12.41 -10.91
N THR A 403 9.37 12.93 -12.10
CA THR A 403 8.72 12.14 -13.17
C THR A 403 9.66 11.15 -13.88
N PRO A 404 10.95 11.45 -14.10
CA PRO A 404 11.92 10.45 -14.52
C PRO A 404 11.93 9.23 -13.60
N SER A 405 11.65 8.09 -14.23
CA SER A 405 11.70 6.79 -13.57
C SER A 405 13.03 6.10 -13.85
N PHE A 406 13.64 5.54 -12.81
CA PHE A 406 14.83 4.69 -12.92
C PHE A 406 14.40 3.24 -12.74
N ALA A 407 14.72 2.40 -13.72
CA ALA A 407 14.31 0.99 -13.76
C ALA A 407 12.79 0.77 -13.58
N GLY A 408 11.97 1.70 -14.09
CA GLY A 408 10.52 1.65 -13.96
C GLY A 408 9.96 2.06 -12.59
N ARG A 409 10.78 2.67 -11.73
CA ARG A 409 10.38 3.24 -10.43
C ARG A 409 10.58 4.76 -10.44
N LEU A 410 9.63 5.51 -9.91
CA LEU A 410 9.73 6.97 -9.84
C LEU A 410 10.80 7.38 -8.80
N SER A 411 11.43 8.52 -9.04
CA SER A 411 12.47 9.07 -8.17
C SER A 411 11.94 10.23 -7.34
N TYR A 412 12.70 10.64 -6.33
CA TYR A 412 12.48 11.88 -5.60
C TYR A 412 13.74 12.74 -5.68
N ILE A 413 13.58 14.05 -5.79
CA ILE A 413 14.70 15.01 -5.83
C ILE A 413 14.51 16.06 -4.73
N ASP A 414 15.60 16.62 -4.23
CA ASP A 414 15.52 17.79 -3.34
C ASP A 414 14.91 19.02 -4.06
N ASP A 415 14.52 20.03 -3.28
CA ASP A 415 13.64 21.13 -3.70
C ASP A 415 14.01 21.72 -5.07
N PRO A 416 13.19 21.48 -6.13
CA PRO A 416 13.48 21.96 -7.47
C PRO A 416 13.31 23.48 -7.61
N SER A 417 12.75 24.17 -6.61
CA SER A 417 12.44 25.60 -6.68
C SER A 417 13.63 26.53 -6.43
N LEU A 418 14.80 26.01 -6.04
CA LEU A 418 16.07 26.73 -6.15
C LEU A 418 16.52 26.80 -7.62
N GLU A 419 15.77 27.61 -8.37
CA GLU A 419 15.97 27.95 -9.78
C GLU A 419 17.36 28.62 -9.94
N GLY A 420 18.40 27.80 -10.11
CA GLY A 420 19.79 28.25 -10.20
C GLY A 420 20.84 27.22 -9.79
N SER A 421 20.45 26.19 -9.02
CA SER A 421 21.38 25.17 -8.50
C SER A 421 21.11 23.75 -9.03
N ILE A 422 20.68 23.63 -10.29
CA ILE A 422 20.30 22.35 -10.92
C ILE A 422 21.47 21.34 -10.96
N LEU A 423 22.71 21.79 -10.76
CA LEU A 423 23.92 20.95 -10.84
C LEU A 423 24.36 20.31 -9.51
N GLU A 424 23.77 20.67 -8.37
CA GLU A 424 24.28 20.25 -7.04
C GLU A 424 23.21 19.65 -6.11
N GLY A 425 22.07 19.24 -6.66
CA GLY A 425 21.03 18.56 -5.88
C GLY A 425 21.35 17.10 -5.57
N SER A 426 20.44 16.49 -4.81
CA SER A 426 20.45 15.09 -4.43
C SER A 426 19.15 14.40 -4.87
N MET A 427 19.24 13.10 -5.12
CA MET A 427 18.10 12.31 -5.57
C MET A 427 18.01 10.97 -4.83
N LEU A 428 16.78 10.60 -4.50
CA LEU A 428 16.41 9.26 -4.05
C LEU A 428 15.84 8.49 -5.25
N ALA A 429 16.57 7.49 -5.71
CA ALA A 429 16.22 6.73 -6.89
C ALA A 429 16.56 5.25 -6.71
N TYR A 430 16.07 4.40 -7.62
CA TYR A 430 16.32 2.96 -7.54
C TYR A 430 17.48 2.54 -8.45
N CYS A 431 18.48 1.88 -7.87
CA CYS A 431 19.57 1.26 -8.62
C CYS A 431 19.20 -0.20 -8.96
N LYS A 432 19.05 -0.48 -10.27
CA LYS A 432 18.67 -1.82 -10.74
C LYS A 432 19.77 -2.87 -10.51
N GLU A 433 21.02 -2.46 -10.65
CA GLU A 433 22.19 -3.36 -10.61
C GLU A 433 22.39 -3.93 -9.21
N GLU A 434 22.22 -3.10 -8.18
CA GLU A 434 22.34 -3.50 -6.77
C GLU A 434 21.00 -3.80 -6.11
N THR A 435 19.90 -3.70 -6.86
CA THR A 435 18.51 -3.96 -6.41
C THR A 435 18.09 -3.22 -5.13
N ARG A 436 18.49 -1.95 -4.99
CA ARG A 436 18.24 -1.16 -3.76
C ARG A 436 17.89 0.29 -4.08
N TRP A 437 17.25 0.95 -3.12
CA TRP A 437 17.03 2.40 -3.17
C TRP A 437 18.30 3.13 -2.73
N THR A 438 18.61 4.23 -3.38
CA THR A 438 19.87 4.94 -3.21
C THR A 438 19.64 6.44 -3.11
N LEU A 439 20.48 7.10 -2.32
CA LEU A 439 20.68 8.54 -2.30
C LEU A 439 21.93 8.85 -3.12
N SER A 440 21.81 9.59 -4.20
CA SER A 440 22.92 10.00 -5.06
C SER A 440 22.89 11.49 -5.38
N LEU A 441 24.00 12.00 -5.90
CA LEU A 441 24.08 13.38 -6.39
C LEU A 441 23.47 13.47 -7.78
N LEU A 442 22.72 14.54 -8.03
CA LEU A 442 22.02 14.76 -9.31
C LEU A 442 23.00 14.96 -10.47
N LYS A 443 24.22 15.43 -10.19
CA LYS A 443 25.31 15.67 -11.17
C LYS A 443 25.63 14.44 -12.02
N ASP A 444 25.56 13.24 -11.46
CA ASP A 444 25.93 12.02 -12.16
C ASP A 444 24.76 11.41 -12.94
N TYR A 445 23.52 11.80 -12.60
CA TYR A 445 22.25 11.26 -13.12
C TYR A 445 22.16 9.71 -13.12
N ASN A 446 23.05 9.05 -12.37
CA ASN A 446 23.13 7.61 -12.24
C ASN A 446 22.79 7.23 -10.80
N PRO A 447 21.64 6.56 -10.55
CA PRO A 447 21.25 6.15 -9.20
C PRO A 447 22.22 5.13 -8.58
N CYS A 448 23.03 4.44 -9.38
CA CYS A 448 24.00 3.47 -8.89
C CYS A 448 25.32 4.12 -8.45
N ASN A 449 25.54 5.42 -8.68
CA ASN A 449 26.65 6.16 -8.06
C ASN A 449 26.16 6.86 -6.79
N TRP A 450 26.01 6.10 -5.71
CA TRP A 450 25.30 6.53 -4.52
C TRP A 450 26.21 6.86 -3.35
N LEU A 451 25.74 7.77 -2.50
CA LEU A 451 26.35 8.15 -1.23
C LEU A 451 25.84 7.26 -0.11
N ALA A 452 24.53 7.03 -0.07
CA ALA A 452 23.87 6.10 0.83
C ALA A 452 22.90 5.18 0.06
N ALA A 453 22.64 4.00 0.59
CA ALA A 453 21.73 3.03 -0.01
C ALA A 453 20.96 2.25 1.05
N SER A 454 19.73 1.88 0.74
CA SER A 454 18.96 0.95 1.55
C SER A 454 19.53 -0.47 1.45
N SER A 455 19.03 -1.36 2.29
CA SER A 455 19.11 -2.80 2.02
C SER A 455 18.45 -3.14 0.67
N GLU A 456 18.77 -4.32 0.13
CA GLU A 456 18.14 -4.83 -1.10
C GLU A 456 16.62 -4.85 -0.96
N SER A 457 15.91 -4.33 -1.98
CA SER A 457 14.46 -4.21 -1.97
C SER A 457 13.88 -4.23 -3.38
N ALA A 458 12.97 -5.18 -3.62
CA ALA A 458 12.14 -5.22 -4.82
C ALA A 458 10.98 -4.19 -4.80
N SER A 459 10.84 -3.42 -3.71
CA SER A 459 9.70 -2.52 -3.55
C SER A 459 9.78 -1.27 -4.41
N PHE A 460 8.66 -0.95 -5.04
CA PHE A 460 8.47 0.26 -5.85
C PHE A 460 8.24 1.54 -5.03
N ASP A 461 8.09 1.42 -3.71
CA ASP A 461 7.97 2.56 -2.79
C ASP A 461 9.15 2.60 -1.81
N VAL A 462 9.94 3.67 -1.87
CA VAL A 462 11.11 3.90 -1.00
C VAL A 462 10.74 3.89 0.49
N LEU A 463 9.51 4.29 0.86
CA LEU A 463 9.10 4.30 2.27
C LEU A 463 9.03 2.90 2.89
N THR A 464 8.99 1.84 2.08
CA THR A 464 9.08 0.46 2.58
C THR A 464 10.48 0.08 3.06
N THR A 465 11.51 0.88 2.75
CA THR A 465 12.88 0.65 3.23
C THR A 465 13.20 1.36 4.54
N THR A 466 12.25 2.13 5.09
CA THR A 466 12.41 2.86 6.38
C THR A 466 12.72 1.92 7.56
N SER A 467 12.25 0.68 7.52
CA SER A 467 12.52 -0.30 8.58
C SER A 467 13.81 -1.09 8.36
N SER A 468 14.44 -0.96 7.19
CA SER A 468 15.67 -1.68 6.85
C SER A 468 16.88 -0.78 7.04
N PRO A 469 18.05 -1.32 7.44
CA PRO A 469 19.24 -0.50 7.61
C PRO A 469 19.65 0.12 6.27
N TRP A 470 20.07 1.39 6.35
CA TRP A 470 20.75 2.08 5.27
C TRP A 470 22.26 2.03 5.50
N VAL A 471 23.04 2.01 4.43
CA VAL A 471 24.51 1.97 4.45
C VAL A 471 25.06 3.13 3.64
N PHE A 472 26.28 3.56 3.93
CA PHE A 472 27.04 4.48 3.05
C PHE A 472 28.30 3.80 2.54
N LYS A 473 28.81 4.28 1.40
CA LYS A 473 30.02 3.74 0.76
C LYS A 473 31.24 4.56 1.16
N ALA A 474 32.12 3.97 1.96
CA ALA A 474 33.40 4.60 2.28
C ALA A 474 34.32 4.63 1.03
N PRO A 475 35.35 5.50 0.99
CA PRO A 475 36.32 5.54 -0.13
C PRO A 475 37.02 4.20 -0.41
N SER A 476 37.08 3.30 0.57
CA SER A 476 37.60 1.94 0.44
C SER A 476 36.61 0.95 -0.19
N ASN A 477 35.45 1.40 -0.67
CA ASN A 477 34.31 0.57 -1.06
C ASN A 477 33.74 -0.31 0.07
N LEU A 478 34.05 0.01 1.33
CA LEU A 478 33.44 -0.67 2.47
C LEU A 478 32.06 -0.05 2.72
N GLU A 479 31.03 -0.89 2.77
CA GLU A 479 29.68 -0.49 3.19
C GLU A 479 29.63 -0.43 4.71
N VAL A 480 29.20 0.71 5.24
CA VAL A 480 29.08 0.94 6.69
C VAL A 480 27.65 1.35 7.01
N PRO A 481 26.96 0.67 7.96
CA PRO A 481 25.59 0.99 8.30
C PRO A 481 25.48 2.38 8.93
N LEU A 482 24.46 3.12 8.52
CA LEU A 482 24.04 4.36 9.16
C LEU A 482 23.41 4.03 10.50
N MET A 483 23.81 4.76 11.54
CA MET A 483 23.27 4.62 12.89
C MET A 483 21.87 5.23 12.96
N HIS A 484 21.68 6.36 12.28
CA HIS A 484 20.39 7.02 12.16
C HIS A 484 19.97 7.17 10.69
N HIS A 485 18.71 6.87 10.41
CA HIS A 485 18.02 7.31 9.21
C HIS A 485 16.51 7.34 9.47
N PHE A 486 15.80 8.23 8.81
CA PHE A 486 14.35 8.32 8.92
C PHE A 486 13.75 8.75 7.58
N LEU A 487 12.71 8.05 7.15
CA LEU A 487 11.96 8.36 5.93
C LEU A 487 10.48 8.38 6.28
N ALA A 488 9.78 9.44 5.88
CA ALA A 488 8.35 9.55 6.11
C ALA A 488 7.63 10.25 4.96
N CYS A 489 6.40 9.83 4.69
CA CYS A 489 5.51 10.55 3.79
C CYS A 489 5.12 11.90 4.40
N TYR A 490 5.34 12.98 3.66
CA TYR A 490 5.16 14.35 4.11
C TYR A 490 3.99 15.03 3.37
N GLU A 491 2.78 14.51 3.58
CA GLU A 491 1.55 15.02 2.96
C GLU A 491 0.47 15.33 3.99
N CYS A 492 0.27 16.62 4.26
CA CYS A 492 -0.64 17.05 5.32
C CYS A 492 -2.14 16.93 4.98
N ARG A 493 -2.52 16.85 3.69
CA ARG A 493 -3.94 16.85 3.25
C ARG A 493 -4.70 15.60 3.67
N HIS A 494 -3.95 14.53 3.88
CA HIS A 494 -4.43 13.17 4.01
C HIS A 494 -4.31 12.67 5.45
N VAL A 495 -3.67 13.41 6.34
CA VAL A 495 -3.45 13.00 7.71
C VAL A 495 -4.11 14.00 8.65
N ASP A 496 -5.07 13.52 9.42
CA ASP A 496 -5.76 14.35 10.41
C ASP A 496 -4.77 14.91 11.42
N LYS A 497 -4.85 16.23 11.67
CA LYS A 497 -3.96 16.95 12.60
C LYS A 497 -2.47 16.84 12.28
N PHE A 498 -2.10 16.60 11.01
CA PHE A 498 -0.69 16.53 10.60
C PHE A 498 0.11 17.78 11.00
N CYS A 499 -0.44 18.98 10.75
CA CYS A 499 0.18 20.25 11.13
C CYS A 499 -0.06 20.64 12.61
N GLY A 500 -0.42 19.68 13.46
CA GLY A 500 -0.81 19.90 14.85
C GLY A 500 -2.05 20.80 15.01
N GLU A 501 -2.23 21.34 16.22
CA GLU A 501 -3.30 22.32 16.53
C GLU A 501 -2.95 23.75 16.09
N TYR A 502 -1.68 23.96 15.75
CA TYR A 502 -1.09 25.25 15.47
C TYR A 502 -0.81 25.51 13.99
N GLY A 503 -1.13 24.57 13.11
CA GLY A 503 -0.93 24.72 11.68
C GLY A 503 -2.19 24.45 10.88
N LEU A 504 -2.22 25.02 9.68
CA LEU A 504 -3.22 24.74 8.66
C LEU A 504 -2.51 24.10 7.47
N CYS A 505 -2.96 22.91 7.06
CA CYS A 505 -2.51 22.31 5.82
C CYS A 505 -3.08 23.08 4.64
N VAL A 506 -2.21 23.61 3.77
CA VAL A 506 -2.61 24.32 2.57
C VAL A 506 -2.00 23.69 1.32
N PRO A 507 -2.73 23.67 0.19
CA PRO A 507 -2.14 23.36 -1.10
C PRO A 507 -1.19 24.49 -1.52
N ALA A 508 0.07 24.15 -1.81
CA ALA A 508 1.11 25.04 -2.33
C ALA A 508 1.62 24.50 -3.67
N GLY A 509 0.85 24.76 -4.74
CA GLY A 509 1.16 24.25 -6.08
C GLY A 509 0.90 22.74 -6.17
N LYS A 510 1.94 21.97 -6.54
CA LYS A 510 1.89 20.50 -6.63
C LYS A 510 1.96 19.83 -5.25
N TYR A 511 2.34 20.57 -4.22
CA TYR A 511 2.75 20.05 -2.93
C TYR A 511 1.89 20.63 -1.81
N ASP A 512 1.66 19.87 -0.75
CA ASP A 512 0.95 20.34 0.44
C ASP A 512 1.97 20.77 1.49
N ARG A 513 1.71 21.87 2.20
CA ARG A 513 2.56 22.35 3.29
C ARG A 513 1.74 22.84 4.48
N CYS A 514 2.35 22.85 5.65
CA CYS A 514 1.76 23.47 6.82
C CYS A 514 2.07 24.97 6.84
N ILE A 515 1.04 25.80 7.03
CA ILE A 515 1.21 27.20 7.43
C ILE A 515 1.00 27.26 8.94
N CYS A 516 2.04 27.67 9.65
CA CYS A 516 2.00 27.79 11.10
C CYS A 516 1.34 29.10 11.53
N LYS A 517 0.59 29.04 12.63
CA LYS A 517 0.12 30.22 13.35
C LYS A 517 1.32 30.98 13.94
N GLU A 518 1.07 32.24 14.29
CA GLU A 518 2.06 33.09 14.95
C GLU A 518 2.66 32.42 16.21
N GLY A 519 3.96 32.59 16.41
CA GLY A 519 4.71 31.99 17.51
C GLY A 519 5.01 30.50 17.35
N ARG A 520 4.76 29.92 16.16
CA ARG A 520 5.03 28.50 15.86
C ARG A 520 5.80 28.35 14.57
N TYR A 521 6.68 27.36 14.50
CA TYR A 521 7.46 27.04 13.30
C TYR A 521 7.71 25.54 13.19
N GLY A 522 8.41 25.16 12.13
CA GLY A 522 8.75 23.77 11.83
C GLY A 522 7.96 23.27 10.64
N LEU A 523 8.25 22.03 10.28
CA LEU A 523 7.60 21.34 9.17
C LEU A 523 6.10 21.20 9.44
N SER A 524 5.75 20.69 10.63
CA SER A 524 4.40 20.39 11.10
C SER A 524 3.91 21.36 12.16
N CYS A 525 4.53 22.55 12.25
CA CYS A 525 4.22 23.58 13.25
C CYS A 525 4.38 23.09 14.70
N GLU A 526 5.31 22.17 14.90
CA GLU A 526 5.56 21.46 16.14
C GLU A 526 6.42 22.27 17.13
N TYR A 527 7.19 23.27 16.66
CA TYR A 527 8.06 24.07 17.51
C TYR A 527 7.43 25.42 17.88
N SER A 528 7.67 25.88 19.11
CA SER A 528 7.47 27.26 19.58
C SER A 528 8.42 28.22 18.87
N GLU A 529 8.18 29.53 18.87
CA GLU A 529 9.05 30.51 18.20
C GLU A 529 10.55 30.32 18.55
N PRO A 530 11.46 30.36 17.56
CA PRO A 530 12.87 30.11 17.84
C PRO A 530 13.45 31.26 18.68
N CYS A 531 14.27 30.88 19.66
CA CYS A 531 15.03 31.83 20.48
C CYS A 531 15.78 32.83 19.60
N GLN A 532 15.86 34.09 20.03
CA GLN A 532 16.64 35.12 19.33
C GLN A 532 18.14 34.96 19.59
N VAL A 533 18.48 34.51 20.80
CA VAL A 533 19.86 34.28 21.24
C VAL A 533 19.93 32.90 21.90
N VAL A 534 20.97 32.16 21.56
CA VAL A 534 21.34 30.90 22.23
C VAL A 534 22.71 31.10 22.86
N GLU A 535 22.84 30.74 24.12
CA GLU A 535 24.12 30.79 24.83
C GLU A 535 24.73 29.38 24.88
N ALA A 536 25.99 29.26 24.49
CA ALA A 536 26.73 28.01 24.52
C ALA A 536 27.78 28.08 25.64
N GLU A 537 27.58 27.29 26.69
CA GLU A 537 28.54 27.17 27.79
C GLU A 537 29.53 26.02 27.55
N GLY A 538 30.78 26.20 28.00
CA GLY A 538 31.75 25.10 28.10
C GLY A 538 32.74 24.93 26.95
N PHE A 539 32.72 25.78 25.92
CA PHE A 539 33.66 25.72 24.81
C PHE A 539 34.55 26.97 24.76
N ALA A 540 35.83 26.82 25.13
CA ALA A 540 36.75 27.95 25.28
C ALA A 540 37.16 28.65 23.97
N SER A 541 36.92 28.02 22.81
CA SER A 541 37.38 28.51 21.51
C SER A 541 36.31 29.15 20.63
N VAL A 542 35.03 29.03 20.99
CA VAL A 542 33.89 29.49 20.18
C VAL A 542 33.15 30.63 20.88
N ALA A 543 32.34 31.37 20.12
CA ALA A 543 31.49 32.40 20.68
C ALA A 543 30.60 31.84 21.81
N SER A 544 30.42 32.61 22.90
CA SER A 544 29.53 32.22 23.99
C SER A 544 28.06 32.52 23.69
N LYS A 545 27.78 33.39 22.71
CA LYS A 545 26.43 33.81 22.29
C LYS A 545 26.28 33.69 20.79
N TYR A 546 25.13 33.20 20.37
CA TYR A 546 24.75 33.03 18.98
C TYR A 546 23.39 33.67 18.72
N TYR A 547 23.31 34.54 17.74
CA TYR A 547 22.12 35.29 17.35
C TYR A 547 21.45 34.62 16.17
N ARG A 548 20.11 34.61 16.16
CA ARG A 548 19.32 34.04 15.07
C ARG A 548 19.59 34.82 13.78
N LEU A 549 20.00 34.13 12.73
CA LEU A 549 20.16 34.72 11.40
C LEU A 549 18.80 34.77 10.70
N GLU A 550 18.24 35.98 10.54
CA GLU A 550 16.90 36.12 9.97
C GLU A 550 16.81 35.61 8.53
N GLY A 551 15.77 34.81 8.26
CA GLY A 551 15.55 34.21 6.94
C GLY A 551 16.43 32.99 6.64
N ALA A 552 17.41 32.67 7.49
CA ALA A 552 18.26 31.49 7.32
C ALA A 552 17.71 30.31 8.13
N TYR A 553 17.37 29.24 7.41
CA TYR A 553 16.88 28.01 8.00
C TYR A 553 17.60 26.80 7.38
N THR A 554 17.98 25.83 8.21
CA THR A 554 18.38 24.49 7.76
C THR A 554 17.35 23.50 8.26
N TYR A 555 16.77 22.71 7.35
CA TYR A 555 15.72 21.72 7.68
C TYR A 555 14.59 22.30 8.53
N TYR A 556 14.12 23.49 8.15
CA TYR A 556 13.04 24.21 8.83
C TYR A 556 13.36 24.57 10.29
N ARG A 557 14.65 24.62 10.65
CA ARG A 557 15.17 25.11 11.92
C ARG A 557 16.02 26.36 11.72
N PRO A 558 16.00 27.31 12.66
CA PRO A 558 16.78 28.53 12.56
C PRO A 558 18.27 28.23 12.50
N VAL A 559 19.00 29.03 11.73
CA VAL A 559 20.47 29.11 11.80
C VAL A 559 20.82 30.22 12.78
N TYR A 560 21.83 29.99 13.60
CA TYR A 560 22.39 31.01 14.47
C TYR A 560 23.84 31.31 14.08
N THR A 561 24.27 32.55 14.34
CA THR A 561 25.60 33.06 14.02
C THR A 561 26.20 33.80 15.23
N SER A 562 27.52 33.79 15.37
CA SER A 562 28.21 34.55 16.42
C SER A 562 28.10 36.07 16.28
N LEU A 563 27.69 36.57 15.10
CA LEU A 563 27.56 37.99 14.81
C LEU A 563 26.21 38.52 15.31
N ASP A 564 26.20 39.73 15.89
CA ASP A 564 24.93 40.42 16.06
C ASP A 564 24.36 40.81 14.68
N GLY A 565 23.03 40.82 14.52
CA GLY A 565 22.37 40.87 13.20
C GLY A 565 22.69 42.06 12.29
N ASN A 566 23.56 42.99 12.71
CA ASN A 566 24.01 44.13 11.91
C ASN A 566 25.38 43.92 11.25
N GLU A 567 26.16 42.92 11.67
CA GLU A 567 27.50 42.69 11.12
C GLU A 567 27.45 41.79 9.86
N PRO A 568 28.20 42.13 8.80
CA PRO A 568 28.29 41.29 7.61
C PRO A 568 29.00 39.97 7.94
N LEU A 569 28.54 38.87 7.33
CA LEU A 569 29.18 37.56 7.45
C LEU A 569 30.66 37.66 7.04
N SER A 570 31.54 37.25 7.94
CA SER A 570 33.00 37.20 7.74
C SER A 570 33.53 35.77 7.79
N GLU A 571 34.72 35.51 7.27
CA GLU A 571 35.37 34.18 7.27
C GLU A 571 35.57 33.59 8.68
N GLY A 572 35.54 34.43 9.71
CA GLY A 572 35.67 34.03 11.11
C GLY A 572 34.34 33.82 11.84
N THR A 573 33.21 33.78 11.13
CA THR A 573 31.87 33.65 11.72
C THR A 573 31.61 32.21 12.13
N ASP A 574 31.27 31.99 13.40
CA ASP A 574 30.83 30.69 13.89
C ASP A 574 29.32 30.55 13.63
N PHE A 575 28.87 29.35 13.27
CA PHE A 575 27.45 29.06 13.07
C PHE A 575 26.98 27.93 13.98
N ILE A 576 25.74 28.01 14.44
CA ILE A 576 25.01 26.85 14.95
C ILE A 576 23.89 26.55 13.97
N LEU A 577 23.89 25.34 13.43
CA LEU A 577 22.87 24.88 12.50
C LEU A 577 22.45 23.45 12.83
N PHE A 578 21.26 23.08 12.41
CA PHE A 578 20.74 21.74 12.59
C PHE A 578 21.08 20.88 11.37
N THR A 579 21.64 19.69 11.56
CA THR A 579 21.99 18.74 10.49
C THR A 579 20.92 17.68 10.23
N GLY A 580 19.79 17.74 10.94
CA GLY A 580 18.72 16.74 10.84
C GLY A 580 18.55 15.97 12.13
N GLU A 581 19.64 15.43 12.66
CA GLU A 581 19.63 14.67 13.91
C GLU A 581 20.03 15.52 15.12
N ARG A 582 21.06 16.36 14.94
CA ARG A 582 21.68 17.15 16.00
C ARG A 582 21.98 18.56 15.56
N TRP A 583 22.25 19.41 16.55
CA TRP A 583 22.83 20.73 16.34
C TRP A 583 24.33 20.59 16.21
N ILE A 584 24.88 21.14 15.14
CA ILE A 584 26.32 21.28 14.97
C ILE A 584 26.71 22.74 15.15
N MET A 585 27.92 22.92 15.65
CA MET A 585 28.56 24.21 15.75
C MET A 585 29.74 24.19 14.79
N SER A 586 29.74 25.07 13.80
CA SER A 586 30.91 25.25 12.95
C SER A 586 31.92 26.13 13.69
N TYR A 587 33.18 25.70 13.62
CA TYR A 587 34.33 26.49 14.03
C TYR A 587 34.98 27.09 12.79
N LYS A 588 35.57 28.28 12.93
CA LYS A 588 36.32 29.02 11.90
C LYS A 588 36.98 28.14 10.82
N HIS A 589 36.81 28.52 9.55
CA HIS A 589 37.37 27.89 8.34
C HIS A 589 36.80 26.52 7.92
N LEU A 590 35.63 26.11 8.43
CA LEU A 590 34.99 24.84 8.01
C LEU A 590 34.21 24.93 6.69
N LEU A 591 33.82 26.13 6.26
CA LEU A 591 33.17 26.37 4.97
C LEU A 591 34.22 26.97 4.01
N PRO A 592 34.50 26.33 2.87
CA PRO A 592 35.55 26.74 1.94
C PRO A 592 35.27 28.06 1.21
#